data_AF-A0A841HEH0-F1
#
_entry.id   AF-A0A841HEH0-F1
#
_cell.length_a   1.000
_cell.length_b   1.000
_cell.length_c   1.000
_cell.angle_alpha   90.00
_cell.angle_beta   90.00
_cell.angle_gamma   90.00
#
_symmetry.space_group_name_H-M   'P 1'
#
loop_
_entity.id
_entity.type
_entity.pdbx_description
1 polymer ?
#
loop_
_entity_poly.entity_id
_entity_poly.type
_entity_poly.pdbx_seq_one_letter_code
_entity_poly.pdbx_strand_id
1 'polypeptide(L)'
;MDTRKQAVSIRMNAADIRNVKKLARRLGVRDSDIIRFAIKVMLGRLAPLYDLQVRGKNLVPVFVESGTELFRHFELDAMRLDSIINEGADEPYRVDPDDIQLIAMSGIQRSYARLRLSSIRKNDPESVSVRAGIAEEEEELGNSLRRYLYEKYVYRAPNLRSVDEPRSSLEMESQP
;
A
#
# COMPACT_ATOMS: atom_id res chain seq x y z
N MET A 1 -3.92 27.69 -8.30
CA MET A 1 -4.78 26.53 -7.97
C MET A 1 -5.81 26.97 -6.93
N ASP A 2 -7.09 26.68 -7.18
CA ASP A 2 -8.25 27.16 -6.42
C ASP A 2 -8.10 26.94 -4.90
N THR A 3 -7.89 28.02 -4.16
CA THR A 3 -7.84 28.07 -2.69
C THR A 3 -9.24 28.16 -2.06
N ARG A 4 -10.30 27.96 -2.86
CA ARG A 4 -11.67 28.09 -2.38
C ARG A 4 -12.03 26.92 -1.47
N LYS A 5 -12.28 27.24 -0.20
CA LYS A 5 -12.89 26.32 0.77
C LYS A 5 -14.26 25.90 0.24
N GLN A 6 -14.48 24.60 0.08
CA GLN A 6 -15.77 24.04 -0.29
C GLN A 6 -16.37 23.30 0.90
N ALA A 7 -17.67 23.49 1.12
CA ALA A 7 -18.42 22.70 2.09
C ALA A 7 -18.90 21.41 1.40
N VAL A 8 -18.65 20.27 2.03
CA VAL A 8 -19.06 18.96 1.55
C VAL A 8 -19.85 18.23 2.63
N SER A 9 -20.88 17.50 2.23
CA SER A 9 -21.67 16.64 3.13
C SER A 9 -21.25 15.18 2.93
N ILE A 10 -20.93 14.49 4.03
CA ILE A 10 -20.46 13.10 4.01
C ILE A 10 -21.46 12.25 4.79
N ARG A 11 -21.88 11.13 4.20
CA ARG A 11 -22.69 10.12 4.89
C ARG A 11 -21.80 9.23 5.73
N MET A 12 -22.13 9.10 7.02
CA MET A 12 -21.41 8.28 7.98
C MET A 12 -22.41 7.53 8.86
N ASN A 13 -22.03 6.36 9.36
CA ASN A 13 -22.87 5.66 10.33
C ASN A 13 -22.84 6.39 11.70
N ALA A 14 -23.84 6.10 12.53
CA ALA A 14 -23.98 6.76 13.82
C ALA A 14 -22.82 6.46 14.80
N ALA A 15 -22.16 5.30 14.66
CA ALA A 15 -21.03 4.93 15.53
C ALA A 15 -19.80 5.79 15.23
N ASP A 16 -19.46 5.98 13.96
CA ASP A 16 -18.32 6.78 13.53
C ASP A 16 -18.52 8.25 13.89
N ILE A 17 -19.74 8.77 13.73
CA ILE A 17 -20.08 10.14 14.18
C ILE A 17 -19.83 10.30 15.68
N ARG A 18 -20.22 9.32 16.51
CA ARG A 18 -19.95 9.36 17.95
C ARG A 18 -18.45 9.32 18.24
N ASN A 19 -17.69 8.52 17.51
CA ASN A 19 -16.24 8.41 17.69
C ASN A 19 -15.53 9.72 17.33
N VAL A 20 -15.90 10.35 16.21
CA VAL A 20 -15.38 11.68 15.81
C VAL A 20 -15.66 12.70 16.91
N LYS A 21 -16.90 12.78 17.40
CA LYS A 21 -17.28 13.73 18.46
C LYS A 21 -16.53 13.51 19.76
N LYS A 22 -16.28 12.26 20.15
CA LYS A 22 -15.48 11.94 21.34
C LYS A 22 -14.03 12.38 21.18
N LEU A 23 -13.43 12.12 20.02
CA LEU A 23 -12.06 12.50 19.72
C LEU A 23 -11.88 14.02 19.66
N ALA A 24 -12.78 14.72 18.97
CA ALA A 24 -12.81 16.18 18.89
C ALA A 24 -12.84 16.82 20.28
N ARG A 25 -13.73 16.32 21.16
CA ARG A 25 -13.87 16.81 22.53
C ARG A 25 -12.62 16.55 23.37
N ARG A 26 -12.00 15.38 23.23
CA ARG A 26 -10.78 15.02 23.95
C ARG A 26 -9.58 15.86 23.52
N LEU A 27 -9.50 16.21 22.24
CA LEU A 27 -8.41 17.01 21.68
C LEU A 27 -8.68 18.53 21.72
N GLY A 28 -9.89 18.95 22.11
CA GLY A 28 -10.26 20.37 22.16
C GLY A 28 -10.38 21.03 20.78
N VAL A 29 -10.74 20.26 19.75
CA VAL A 29 -10.84 20.73 18.35
C VAL A 29 -12.25 20.55 17.78
N ARG A 30 -12.53 21.08 16.59
CA ARG A 30 -13.83 20.91 15.92
C ARG A 30 -13.91 19.55 15.23
N ASP A 31 -15.13 19.01 15.10
CA ASP A 31 -15.40 17.78 14.34
C ASP A 31 -14.81 17.84 12.92
N SER A 32 -14.91 19.00 12.25
CA SER A 32 -14.36 19.22 10.90
C SER A 32 -12.84 19.11 10.85
N ASP A 33 -12.13 19.39 11.94
CA ASP A 33 -10.67 19.31 11.97
C ASP A 33 -10.21 17.86 12.07
N ILE A 34 -10.94 17.04 12.83
CA ILE A 34 -10.73 15.58 12.88
C ILE A 34 -10.95 14.96 11.50
N ILE A 35 -12.05 15.30 10.83
CA ILE A 35 -12.37 14.79 9.50
C ILE A 35 -11.28 15.22 8.50
N ARG A 36 -10.89 16.50 8.49
CA ARG A 36 -9.85 17.00 7.60
C ARG A 36 -8.49 16.34 7.86
N PHE A 37 -8.14 16.12 9.13
CA PHE A 37 -6.93 15.39 9.50
C PHE A 37 -6.95 13.96 8.97
N ALA A 38 -8.03 13.22 9.18
CA ALA A 38 -8.16 11.85 8.70
C ALA A 38 -8.04 11.76 7.16
N ILE A 39 -8.73 12.65 6.44
CA ILE A 39 -8.64 12.74 4.98
C ILE A 39 -7.20 13.07 4.56
N LYS A 40 -6.55 14.05 5.18
CA LYS A 40 -5.18 14.46 4.83
C LYS A 40 -4.17 13.33 5.07
N VAL A 41 -4.29 12.61 6.18
CA VAL A 41 -3.41 11.46 6.49
C VAL A 41 -3.63 10.35 5.46
N MET A 42 -4.88 10.03 5.12
CA MET A 42 -5.18 8.98 4.15
C MET A 42 -4.70 9.36 2.75
N LEU A 43 -4.96 10.60 2.29
CA LEU A 43 -4.44 11.08 1.01
C LEU A 43 -2.91 11.16 0.97
N GLY A 44 -2.24 11.38 2.09
CA GLY A 44 -0.78 11.29 2.17
C GLY A 44 -0.29 9.86 1.94
N ARG A 45 -0.93 8.87 2.56
CA ARG A 45 -0.58 7.44 2.39
C ARG A 45 -0.86 6.93 0.98
N LEU A 46 -1.94 7.39 0.37
CA LEU A 46 -2.35 7.01 -0.98
C LEU A 46 -1.80 7.94 -2.06
N ALA A 47 -0.86 8.83 -1.71
CA ALA A 47 -0.29 9.81 -2.63
C ALA A 47 0.22 9.21 -3.95
N PRO A 48 0.93 8.07 -3.93
CA PRO A 48 1.41 7.47 -5.17
C PRO A 48 0.29 7.02 -6.12
N LEU A 49 -0.92 6.74 -5.63
CA LEU A 49 -2.03 6.27 -6.47
C LEU A 49 -2.72 7.37 -7.28
N TYR A 50 -2.62 8.63 -6.86
CA TYR A 50 -3.15 9.76 -7.63
C TYR A 50 -2.07 10.58 -8.33
N ASP A 51 -0.79 10.21 -8.17
CA ASP A 51 0.30 10.73 -8.98
C ASP A 51 0.46 9.87 -10.24
N LEU A 52 0.03 10.40 -11.37
CA LEU A 52 0.06 9.70 -12.66
C LEU A 52 1.48 9.39 -13.16
N GLN A 53 2.52 9.95 -12.54
CA GLN A 53 3.92 9.66 -12.84
C GLN A 53 4.45 8.44 -12.08
N VAL A 54 3.77 8.01 -11.01
CA VAL A 54 4.19 6.84 -10.23
C VAL A 54 3.49 5.61 -10.79
N ARG A 55 4.28 4.68 -11.33
CA ARG A 55 3.79 3.46 -11.98
C ARG A 55 4.70 2.27 -11.70
N GLY A 56 4.21 1.09 -12.02
CA GLY A 56 4.92 -0.18 -11.92
C GLY A 56 5.37 -0.46 -10.49
N LYS A 57 6.61 -0.93 -10.35
CA LYS A 57 7.21 -1.32 -9.07
C LYS A 57 7.18 -0.25 -7.98
N ASN A 58 7.10 1.03 -8.35
CA ASN A 58 7.02 2.14 -7.40
C ASN A 58 5.67 2.20 -6.66
N LEU A 59 4.63 1.52 -7.16
CA LEU A 59 3.32 1.41 -6.50
C LEU A 59 3.25 0.22 -5.52
N VAL A 60 4.18 -0.72 -5.59
CA VAL A 60 4.19 -1.93 -4.73
C VAL A 60 4.17 -1.57 -3.23
N PRO A 61 4.97 -0.61 -2.71
CA PRO A 61 4.94 -0.26 -1.29
C PRO A 61 3.55 0.12 -0.77
N VAL A 62 2.76 0.85 -1.58
CA VAL A 62 1.41 1.28 -1.20
C VAL A 62 0.50 0.09 -0.96
N PHE A 63 0.53 -0.90 -1.86
CA PHE A 63 -0.29 -2.10 -1.73
C PHE A 63 0.23 -3.07 -0.67
N VAL A 64 1.52 -3.06 -0.36
CA VAL A 64 2.07 -3.89 0.72
C VAL A 64 1.76 -3.31 2.11
N GLU A 65 1.70 -1.98 2.23
CA GLU A 65 1.44 -1.31 3.51
C GLU A 65 -0.04 -1.08 3.77
N SER A 66 -0.77 -0.62 2.74
CA SER A 66 -2.19 -0.25 2.85
C SER A 66 -3.13 -1.29 2.23
N GLY A 67 -2.58 -2.35 1.61
CA GLY A 67 -3.35 -3.31 0.81
C GLY A 67 -4.57 -3.87 1.50
N THR A 68 -4.44 -4.40 2.72
CA THR A 68 -5.60 -5.06 3.37
C THR A 68 -6.81 -4.16 3.55
N GLU A 69 -6.60 -2.86 3.80
CA GLU A 69 -7.69 -1.89 3.88
C GLU A 69 -8.20 -1.52 2.48
N LEU A 70 -7.30 -1.33 1.52
CA LEU A 70 -7.65 -1.02 0.13
C LEU A 70 -8.44 -2.14 -0.55
N PHE A 71 -7.97 -3.39 -0.49
CA PHE A 71 -8.62 -4.56 -1.07
C PHE A 71 -10.03 -4.74 -0.51
N ARG A 72 -10.20 -4.53 0.80
CA ARG A 72 -11.51 -4.66 1.46
C ARG A 72 -12.46 -3.53 1.08
N HIS A 73 -11.99 -2.29 1.05
CA HIS A 73 -12.85 -1.13 0.85
C HIS A 73 -13.18 -0.86 -0.62
N PHE A 74 -12.29 -1.23 -1.54
CA PHE A 74 -12.43 -0.94 -2.97
C PHE A 74 -12.65 -2.19 -3.84
N GLU A 75 -12.74 -3.37 -3.23
CA GLU A 75 -13.00 -4.66 -3.91
C GLU A 75 -12.04 -4.86 -5.10
N LEU A 76 -10.74 -4.69 -4.85
CA LEU A 76 -9.72 -4.85 -5.87
C LEU A 76 -9.42 -6.34 -6.09
N ASP A 77 -9.45 -6.79 -7.34
CA ASP A 77 -8.99 -8.12 -7.76
C ASP A 77 -7.61 -8.02 -8.44
N ALA A 78 -7.03 -9.16 -8.81
CA ALA A 78 -5.71 -9.21 -9.45
C ALA A 78 -5.67 -8.46 -10.79
N MET A 79 -6.75 -8.52 -11.59
CA MET A 79 -6.82 -7.83 -12.89
C MET A 79 -6.83 -6.31 -12.73
N ARG A 80 -7.63 -5.81 -11.79
CA ARG A 80 -7.71 -4.39 -11.47
C ARG A 80 -6.42 -3.90 -10.83
N LEU A 81 -5.79 -4.72 -10.00
CA LEU A 81 -4.49 -4.43 -9.42
C LEU A 81 -3.39 -4.33 -10.49
N ASP A 82 -3.36 -5.26 -11.45
CA ASP A 82 -2.44 -5.19 -12.59
C ASP A 82 -2.65 -3.91 -13.40
N SER A 83 -3.90 -3.56 -13.69
CA SER A 83 -4.20 -2.31 -14.40
C SER A 83 -3.68 -1.10 -13.61
N ILE A 84 -3.97 -1.01 -12.30
CA ILE A 84 -3.52 0.12 -11.48
C ILE A 84 -1.99 0.20 -11.39
N ILE A 85 -1.32 -0.94 -11.25
CA ILE A 85 0.14 -0.98 -11.06
C ILE A 85 0.87 -0.79 -12.39
N ASN A 86 0.52 -1.56 -13.42
CA ASN A 86 1.33 -1.73 -14.62
C ASN A 86 0.86 -0.90 -15.82
N GLU A 87 -0.30 -0.24 -15.76
CA GLU A 87 -0.77 0.58 -16.89
C GLU A 87 0.21 1.71 -17.19
N GLY A 88 0.75 1.70 -18.42
CA GLY A 88 1.72 2.67 -18.89
C GLY A 88 3.06 2.67 -18.15
N ALA A 89 3.42 1.56 -17.49
CA ALA A 89 4.77 1.30 -16.99
C ALA A 89 5.61 0.60 -18.08
N ASP A 90 6.84 1.06 -18.28
CA ASP A 90 7.79 0.39 -19.17
C ASP A 90 8.20 -0.98 -18.62
N GLU A 91 8.54 -1.91 -19.50
CA GLU A 91 8.89 -3.30 -19.17
C GLU A 91 9.83 -3.49 -17.96
N PRO A 92 10.95 -2.74 -17.79
CA PRO A 92 11.83 -2.91 -16.63
C PRO A 92 11.27 -2.39 -15.29
N TYR A 93 10.12 -1.71 -15.33
CA TYR A 93 9.41 -1.21 -14.17
C TYR A 93 8.10 -1.96 -13.91
N ARG A 94 7.66 -2.84 -14.81
CA ARG A 94 6.47 -3.66 -14.60
C ARG A 94 6.68 -4.63 -13.42
N VAL A 95 5.59 -4.88 -12.72
CA VAL A 95 5.51 -5.88 -11.67
C VAL A 95 5.07 -7.19 -12.29
N ASP A 96 5.72 -8.26 -11.88
CA ASP A 96 5.43 -9.62 -12.29
C ASP A 96 3.95 -9.98 -11.99
N PRO A 97 3.20 -10.51 -12.96
CA PRO A 97 1.81 -10.95 -12.75
C PRO A 97 1.64 -11.89 -11.56
N ASP A 98 2.61 -12.78 -11.32
CA ASP A 98 2.56 -13.71 -10.19
C ASP A 98 2.63 -12.97 -8.84
N ASP A 99 3.42 -11.90 -8.78
CA ASP A 99 3.52 -11.08 -7.57
C ASP A 99 2.27 -10.22 -7.36
N ILE A 100 1.63 -9.75 -8.44
CA ILE A 100 0.34 -9.06 -8.36
C ILE A 100 -0.72 -10.01 -7.81
N GLN A 101 -0.72 -11.26 -8.25
CA GLN A 101 -1.60 -12.29 -7.72
C GLN A 101 -1.33 -12.54 -6.23
N LEU A 102 -0.06 -12.65 -5.82
CA LEU A 102 0.30 -12.80 -4.40
C LEU A 102 -0.17 -11.62 -3.55
N ILE A 103 -0.01 -10.38 -4.04
CA ILE A 103 -0.49 -9.18 -3.34
C ILE A 103 -2.02 -9.24 -3.19
N ALA A 104 -2.75 -9.50 -4.27
CA ALA A 104 -4.20 -9.60 -4.23
C ALA A 104 -4.68 -10.69 -3.27
N MET A 105 -4.08 -11.88 -3.32
CA MET A 105 -4.41 -13.00 -2.43
C MET A 105 -4.13 -12.67 -0.96
N SER A 106 -3.00 -12.03 -0.65
CA SER A 106 -2.67 -11.63 0.73
C SER A 106 -3.65 -10.61 1.30
N GLY A 107 -4.13 -9.69 0.46
CA GLY A 107 -5.16 -8.71 0.81
C GLY A 107 -6.52 -9.36 1.08
N ILE A 108 -6.91 -10.31 0.24
CA ILE A 108 -8.19 -11.03 0.32
C ILE A 108 -8.21 -11.99 1.52
N GLN A 109 -7.16 -12.79 1.72
CA GLN A 109 -7.07 -13.76 2.83
C GLN A 109 -7.15 -13.06 4.19
N ARG A 110 -6.40 -11.96 4.38
CA ARG A 110 -6.45 -11.15 5.61
C ARG A 110 -7.81 -10.50 5.83
N SER A 111 -8.49 -10.11 4.76
CA SER A 111 -9.85 -9.54 4.83
C SER A 111 -10.88 -10.59 5.22
N TYR A 112 -10.79 -11.80 4.65
CA TYR A 112 -11.66 -12.93 4.96
C TYR A 112 -11.46 -13.44 6.38
N ALA A 113 -10.20 -13.60 6.81
CA ALA A 113 -9.84 -14.00 8.18
C ALA A 113 -10.40 -13.00 9.20
N ARG A 114 -10.21 -11.69 8.99
CA ARG A 114 -10.79 -10.65 9.85
C ARG A 114 -12.32 -10.70 9.88
N LEU A 115 -12.97 -10.93 8.76
CA LEU A 115 -14.43 -11.06 8.70
C LEU A 115 -14.90 -12.29 9.48
N ARG A 116 -14.28 -13.45 9.27
CA ARG A 116 -14.53 -14.69 10.04
C ARG A 116 -14.32 -14.44 11.53
N LEU A 117 -13.18 -13.89 11.95
CA LEU A 117 -12.88 -13.57 13.35
C LEU A 117 -13.93 -12.64 13.97
N SER A 118 -14.41 -11.63 13.23
CA SER A 118 -15.46 -10.72 13.72
C SER A 118 -16.81 -11.40 13.92
N SER A 119 -17.13 -12.41 13.11
CA SER A 119 -18.35 -13.21 13.19
C SER A 119 -18.29 -14.27 14.31
N ILE A 120 -17.12 -14.87 14.54
CA ILE A 120 -16.91 -15.94 15.53
C ILE A 120 -16.63 -15.37 16.94
N ARG A 121 -16.35 -14.06 17.07
CA ARG A 121 -16.23 -13.33 18.36
C ARG A 121 -17.46 -13.45 19.27
N LYS A 122 -18.56 -14.03 18.78
CA LYS A 122 -19.77 -14.28 19.56
C LYS A 122 -19.79 -15.60 20.35
N ASN A 123 -18.96 -16.61 20.07
CA ASN A 123 -19.06 -17.92 20.75
C ASN A 123 -17.67 -18.56 21.05
N ASP A 124 -17.56 -19.09 22.28
CA ASP A 124 -16.59 -20.02 22.90
C ASP A 124 -15.11 -19.64 23.22
N PRO A 125 -14.62 -19.95 24.46
CA PRO A 125 -13.25 -19.70 24.91
C PRO A 125 -12.20 -20.74 24.47
N GLU A 126 -12.54 -22.00 24.18
CA GLU A 126 -11.57 -23.01 23.70
C GLU A 126 -11.01 -22.71 22.31
N SER A 127 -11.77 -21.98 21.52
CA SER A 127 -11.36 -21.59 20.17
C SER A 127 -10.35 -20.44 20.15
N VAL A 128 -9.96 -19.86 21.30
CA VAL A 128 -9.04 -18.71 21.37
C VAL A 128 -7.58 -19.10 21.10
N SER A 129 -7.12 -20.27 21.55
CA SER A 129 -5.73 -20.73 21.34
C SER A 129 -5.44 -21.10 19.88
N VAL A 130 -6.37 -21.82 19.24
CA VAL A 130 -6.29 -22.15 17.81
C VAL A 130 -6.36 -20.88 16.95
N ARG A 131 -7.16 -19.87 17.36
CA ARG A 131 -7.25 -18.57 16.68
C ARG A 131 -5.96 -17.75 16.80
N ALA A 132 -5.29 -17.81 17.97
CA ALA A 132 -4.02 -17.12 18.18
C ALA A 132 -2.95 -17.67 17.23
N GLY A 133 -2.85 -19.00 17.11
CA GLY A 133 -1.92 -19.63 16.16
C GLY A 133 -2.17 -19.26 14.70
N ILE A 134 -3.44 -19.28 14.25
CA ILE A 134 -3.78 -18.89 12.86
C ILE A 134 -3.45 -17.42 12.59
N ALA A 135 -3.72 -16.52 13.55
CA ALA A 135 -3.42 -15.10 13.39
C ALA A 135 -1.90 -14.83 13.34
N GLU A 136 -1.12 -15.57 14.14
CA GLU A 136 0.34 -15.50 14.14
C GLU A 136 0.92 -16.00 12.80
N GLU A 137 0.47 -17.14 12.29
CA GLU A 137 0.89 -17.67 10.98
C GLU A 137 0.56 -16.70 9.82
N GLU A 138 -0.61 -16.06 9.84
CA GLU A 138 -1.00 -15.05 8.83
C GLU A 138 -0.16 -13.76 8.91
N GLU A 139 0.23 -13.37 10.12
CA GLU A 139 1.09 -12.22 10.35
C GLU A 139 2.51 -12.51 9.83
N GLU A 140 3.06 -13.68 10.14
CA GLU A 140 4.35 -14.17 9.65
C GLU A 140 4.37 -14.29 8.12
N LEU A 141 3.33 -14.86 7.52
CA LEU A 141 3.23 -15.02 6.07
C LEU A 141 3.22 -13.65 5.37
N GLY A 142 2.44 -12.69 5.85
CA GLY A 142 2.44 -11.36 5.22
C GLY A 142 3.68 -10.52 5.56
N ASN A 143 4.37 -10.77 6.67
CA ASN A 143 5.69 -10.19 6.92
C ASN A 143 6.74 -10.76 5.96
N SER A 144 6.66 -12.05 5.65
CA SER A 144 7.52 -12.71 4.67
C SER A 144 7.25 -12.21 3.25
N LEU A 145 5.97 -12.09 2.86
CA LEU A 145 5.58 -11.51 1.57
C LEU A 145 6.04 -10.05 1.44
N ARG A 146 5.85 -9.25 2.49
CA ARG A 146 6.36 -7.86 2.53
C ARG A 146 7.85 -7.84 2.28
N ARG A 147 8.63 -8.66 2.99
CA ARG A 147 10.09 -8.74 2.83
C ARG A 147 10.47 -9.09 1.39
N TYR A 148 9.86 -10.14 0.83
CA TYR A 148 10.09 -10.58 -0.55
C TYR A 148 9.83 -9.46 -1.58
N LEU A 149 8.67 -8.79 -1.49
CA LEU A 149 8.30 -7.73 -2.45
C LEU A 149 9.19 -6.49 -2.32
N TYR A 150 9.55 -6.10 -1.09
CA TYR A 150 10.49 -5.01 -0.87
C TYR A 150 11.87 -5.34 -1.42
N GLU A 151 12.36 -6.56 -1.21
CA GLU A 151 13.62 -7.01 -1.78
C GLU A 151 13.57 -6.98 -3.31
N LYS A 152 12.55 -7.60 -3.93
CA LYS A 152 12.43 -7.71 -5.40
C LYS A 152 12.29 -6.34 -6.09
N TYR A 153 11.51 -5.42 -5.53
CA TYR A 153 11.07 -4.20 -6.23
C TYR A 153 11.63 -2.89 -5.71
N VAL A 154 11.95 -2.80 -4.42
CA VAL A 154 12.40 -1.56 -3.78
C VAL A 154 13.92 -1.56 -3.65
N TYR A 155 14.50 -2.65 -3.19
CA TYR A 155 15.94 -2.73 -2.91
C TYR A 155 16.77 -3.27 -4.08
N ARG A 156 16.18 -4.02 -5.02
CA ARG A 156 16.93 -4.73 -6.08
C ARG A 156 16.93 -4.07 -7.47
N ALA A 157 16.59 -2.78 -7.64
CA ALA A 157 16.70 -2.13 -8.96
C ALA A 157 17.15 -0.65 -8.94
N PRO A 158 18.19 -0.24 -9.71
CA PRO A 158 19.35 -1.00 -10.17
C PRO A 158 20.70 -0.35 -9.78
N ASN A 159 21.68 -1.19 -9.41
CA ASN A 159 23.10 -0.88 -9.58
C ASN A 159 23.48 -1.03 -11.08
N LEU A 160 22.93 -0.16 -11.93
CA LEU A 160 23.41 0.07 -13.30
C LEU A 160 23.80 1.55 -13.41
N ARG A 161 24.85 1.93 -12.68
CA ARG A 161 25.69 3.09 -12.97
C ARG A 161 27.13 2.60 -12.91
N SER A 162 27.95 3.04 -13.87
CA SER A 162 29.25 2.51 -14.31
C SER A 162 29.10 1.26 -15.18
N VAL A 163 29.40 1.29 -16.47
CA VAL A 163 30.67 1.74 -17.06
C VAL A 163 30.41 2.52 -18.37
N ASP A 164 30.48 3.85 -18.29
CA ASP A 164 31.00 4.66 -19.40
C ASP A 164 32.38 5.13 -18.93
N GLU A 165 33.41 4.32 -19.22
CA GLU A 165 34.79 4.81 -19.19
C GLU A 165 35.03 5.59 -20.50
N PRO A 166 35.48 6.85 -20.44
CA PRO A 166 35.99 7.51 -21.62
C PRO A 166 37.28 6.79 -22.03
N ARG A 167 37.31 6.22 -23.24
CA ARG A 167 38.55 5.77 -23.87
C ARG A 167 39.44 6.99 -24.14
N SER A 168 40.21 7.37 -23.12
CA SER A 168 41.46 8.11 -23.25
C SER A 168 42.53 7.13 -23.69
N SER A 169 42.88 7.13 -24.97
CA SER A 169 44.15 6.60 -25.48
C SER A 169 44.37 7.15 -26.88
N LEU A 170 45.35 8.06 -27.03
CA LEU A 170 46.44 7.99 -28.00
C LEU A 170 47.17 9.35 -28.05
N GLU A 171 48.04 9.56 -27.06
CA GLU A 171 49.28 10.32 -27.25
C GLU A 171 50.45 9.39 -26.94
N MET A 172 51.57 9.65 -27.63
CA MET A 172 52.87 8.97 -27.64
C MET A 172 52.90 7.69 -28.49
N GLU A 173 53.78 7.49 -29.47
CA GLU A 173 55.06 8.13 -29.85
C GLU A 173 55.43 7.44 -31.19
N SER A 174 56.00 8.06 -32.23
CA SER A 174 57.45 8.24 -32.35
C SER A 174 57.77 8.80 -33.74
N GLN A 175 58.67 9.79 -33.77
CA GLN A 175 59.50 10.16 -34.93
C GLN A 175 60.38 8.96 -35.37
N PRO A 176 60.93 8.95 -36.59
CA PRO A 176 62.08 9.81 -36.95
C PRO A 176 61.77 10.83 -38.05
#